data_AF-A0A809RFH3-F1
#
_entry.id   AF-A0A809RFH3-F1
#
_cell.length_a   1.000
_cell.length_b   1.000
_cell.length_c   1.000
_cell.angle_alpha   90.00
_cell.angle_beta   90.00
_cell.angle_gamma   90.00
#
_symmetry.space_group_name_H-M   'P 1'
#
loop_
_entity.id
_entity.type
_entity.pdbx_description
1 polymer ?
#
loop_
_entity_poly.entity_id
_entity_poly.type
_entity_poly.pdbx_seq_one_letter_code
_entity_poly.pdbx_strand_id
1 'polypeptide(L)'
;MSRLEPIGELIPKQQSHKRRLSPDEAILTDAEELTLDLVRVGIGLRKAQNLVERYPHDRIAQQLEWLPLRAARRPASLLIAAIENNYDPPVYAKG
;
A
#
# COMPACT_ATOMS: atom_id res chain seq x y z
N MET A 1 -34.30 48.21 8.86
CA MET A 1 -32.91 48.21 8.34
C MET A 1 -32.30 46.86 8.67
N SER A 2 -32.18 45.98 7.67
CA SER A 2 -31.67 44.61 7.87
C SER A 2 -30.16 44.65 8.04
N ARG A 3 -29.69 44.20 9.22
CA ARG A 3 -28.26 44.02 9.53
C ARG A 3 -27.79 42.75 8.82
N LEU A 4 -26.91 42.89 7.84
CA LEU A 4 -26.22 41.75 7.24
C LEU A 4 -25.03 41.41 8.16
N GLU A 5 -25.10 40.25 8.79
CA GLU A 5 -23.99 39.68 9.57
C GLU A 5 -22.80 39.39 8.62
N PRO A 6 -21.54 39.65 9.03
CA PRO A 6 -20.38 39.34 8.22
C PRO A 6 -20.23 37.83 8.05
N ILE A 7 -20.07 37.38 6.80
CA ILE A 7 -19.97 35.97 6.38
C ILE A 7 -18.85 35.18 7.12
N GLY A 8 -17.92 35.86 7.78
CA GLY A 8 -16.82 35.27 8.55
C GLY A 8 -17.23 34.42 9.76
N GLU A 9 -18.47 34.52 10.24
CA GLU A 9 -18.95 33.74 11.40
C GLU A 9 -19.65 32.42 11.03
N LEU A 10 -19.88 32.17 9.74
CA LEU A 10 -20.55 30.95 9.25
C LEU A 10 -19.60 29.78 8.99
N ILE A 11 -18.29 29.97 9.11
CA ILE A 11 -17.33 28.88 8.97
C ILE A 11 -17.17 28.23 10.35
N PRO A 12 -17.69 27.01 10.57
CA PRO A 12 -17.39 26.30 11.80
C PRO A 12 -15.87 26.23 11.92
N LYS A 13 -15.35 26.70 13.07
CA LYS A 13 -13.97 26.41 13.50
C LYS A 13 -13.88 24.91 13.73
N GLN A 14 -13.94 24.12 12.66
CA GLN A 14 -13.67 22.70 12.67
C GLN A 14 -12.22 22.58 13.09
N GLN A 15 -12.07 22.33 14.39
CA GLN A 15 -11.02 21.53 15.00
C GLN A 15 -9.70 21.70 14.25
N SER A 16 -8.94 22.71 14.69
CA SER A 16 -7.49 22.67 14.79
C SER A 16 -6.87 21.69 13.81
N HIS A 17 -6.41 22.20 12.66
CA HIS A 17 -5.40 21.59 11.81
C HIS A 17 -4.65 20.51 12.58
N LYS A 18 -5.10 19.24 12.49
CA LYS A 18 -4.21 18.12 12.73
C LYS A 18 -3.08 18.43 11.76
N ARG A 19 -1.89 18.73 12.28
CA ARG A 19 -0.66 18.88 11.50
C ARG A 19 -0.76 17.81 10.43
N ARG A 20 -1.01 18.20 9.17
CA ARG A 20 -1.00 17.26 8.07
C ARG A 20 0.46 16.83 8.05
N LEU A 21 0.73 15.63 8.55
CA LEU A 21 2.04 15.01 8.42
C LEU A 21 2.42 15.15 6.95
N SER A 22 3.65 15.58 6.69
CA SER A 22 4.17 15.53 5.32
C SER A 22 4.00 14.09 4.80
N PRO A 23 3.77 13.84 3.50
CA PRO A 23 3.73 12.48 2.97
C PRO A 23 4.92 11.62 3.42
N ASP A 24 6.09 12.25 3.63
CA ASP A 24 7.32 11.60 4.09
C ASP A 24 7.33 11.24 5.59
N GLU A 25 6.43 11.83 6.39
CA GLU A 25 6.29 11.59 7.83
C GLU A 25 5.12 10.65 8.18
N ALA A 26 4.42 10.13 7.15
CA ALA A 26 3.31 9.24 7.36
C ALA A 26 3.79 7.91 7.95
N ILE A 27 3.30 7.58 9.14
CA ILE A 27 3.45 6.24 9.72
C ILE A 27 2.47 5.33 8.99
N LEU A 28 2.99 4.39 8.21
CA LEU A 28 2.19 3.43 7.46
C LEU A 28 1.88 2.20 8.32
N THR A 29 0.71 1.62 8.08
CA THR A 29 0.39 0.28 8.55
C THR A 29 1.07 -0.77 7.67
N ASP A 30 1.30 -1.98 8.19
CA ASP A 30 1.88 -3.09 7.43
C ASP A 30 1.15 -3.35 6.09
N ALA A 31 -0.18 -3.19 6.09
CA ALA A 31 -1.00 -3.34 4.89
C ALA A 31 -0.71 -2.26 3.83
N GLU A 32 -0.49 -1.02 4.27
CA GLU A 32 -0.13 0.10 3.40
C GLU A 32 1.28 -0.06 2.85
N GLU A 33 2.24 -0.49 3.69
CA GLU A 33 3.61 -0.80 3.25
C GLU A 33 3.63 -1.90 2.18
N LEU A 34 2.96 -3.03 2.44
CA LEU A 34 2.85 -4.11 1.46
C LEU A 34 2.16 -3.66 0.18
N THR A 35 1.12 -2.83 0.28
CA THR A 35 0.46 -2.27 -0.90
C THR A 35 1.43 -1.43 -1.73
N LEU A 36 2.23 -0.57 -1.10
CA LEU A 36 3.22 0.24 -1.80
C LEU A 36 4.33 -0.60 -2.43
N ASP A 37 4.79 -1.65 -1.75
CA ASP A 37 5.81 -2.55 -2.30
C ASP A 37 5.31 -3.33 -3.52
N LEU A 38 4.07 -3.82 -3.48
CA LEU A 38 3.43 -4.42 -4.66
C LEU A 38 3.32 -3.42 -5.82
N VAL A 39 3.00 -2.15 -5.53
CA VAL A 39 2.95 -1.07 -6.53
C VAL A 39 4.34 -0.79 -7.11
N ARG A 40 5.40 -0.79 -6.29
CA ARG A 40 6.80 -0.61 -6.74
C ARG A 40 7.24 -1.71 -7.71
N VAL A 41 6.77 -2.94 -7.52
CA VAL A 41 7.00 -4.07 -8.46
C VAL A 41 6.24 -3.88 -9.79
N GLY A 42 5.27 -2.97 -9.85
CA GLY A 42 4.48 -2.65 -11.03
C GLY A 42 3.07 -3.23 -11.02
N ILE A 43 2.56 -3.68 -9.87
CA ILE A 43 1.16 -4.11 -9.73
C ILE A 43 0.28 -2.88 -9.56
N GLY A 44 -0.80 -2.75 -10.34
CA GLY A 44 -1.69 -1.61 -10.22
C GLY A 44 -2.33 -1.50 -8.82
N LEU A 45 -2.44 -0.28 -8.28
CA LEU A 45 -2.89 0.00 -6.91
C LEU A 45 -4.13 -0.78 -6.48
N ARG A 46 -5.18 -0.79 -7.30
CA ARG A 46 -6.42 -1.53 -7.01
C ARG A 46 -6.17 -3.04 -6.83
N LYS A 47 -5.30 -3.64 -7.65
CA LYS A 47 -4.95 -5.06 -7.54
C LYS A 47 -4.05 -5.31 -6.34
N ALA A 48 -3.12 -4.40 -6.03
CA ALA A 48 -2.28 -4.49 -4.84
C ALA A 48 -3.11 -4.48 -3.55
N GLN A 49 -4.02 -3.52 -3.39
CA GLN A 49 -4.96 -3.45 -2.27
C GLN A 49 -5.77 -4.75 -2.16
N ASN A 50 -6.30 -5.23 -3.28
CA ASN A 50 -7.08 -6.47 -3.30
C ASN A 50 -6.28 -7.71 -2.89
N LEU A 51 -4.97 -7.76 -3.20
CA LEU A 51 -4.10 -8.85 -2.75
C LEU A 51 -3.87 -8.80 -1.24
N VAL A 52 -3.56 -7.62 -0.70
CA VAL A 52 -3.34 -7.41 0.74
C VAL A 52 -4.60 -7.71 1.56
N GLU A 53 -5.77 -7.33 1.06
CA GLU A 53 -7.05 -7.65 1.71
C GLU A 53 -7.38 -9.15 1.73
N ARG A 54 -6.90 -9.92 0.75
CA ARG A 54 -7.33 -11.32 0.52
C ARG A 54 -6.34 -12.37 1.00
N TYR A 55 -5.06 -12.02 1.08
CA TYR A 55 -4.01 -12.98 1.40
C TYR A 55 -3.25 -12.55 2.66
N PRO A 56 -2.74 -13.51 3.47
CA PRO A 56 -1.96 -13.19 4.66
C PRO A 56 -0.73 -12.33 4.33
N HIS A 57 -0.45 -11.34 5.18
CA HIS A 57 0.68 -10.42 4.98
C HIS A 57 2.02 -11.17 4.89
N ASP A 58 2.24 -12.16 5.75
CA ASP A 58 3.47 -12.98 5.75
C ASP A 58 3.69 -13.70 4.41
N ARG A 59 2.60 -14.17 3.77
CA ARG A 59 2.68 -14.80 2.45
C ARG A 59 3.12 -13.79 1.40
N ILE A 60 2.55 -12.60 1.41
CA ILE A 60 2.88 -11.54 0.45
C ILE A 60 4.34 -11.11 0.63
N ALA A 61 4.75 -10.86 1.87
CA ALA A 61 6.12 -10.49 2.23
C ALA A 61 7.14 -11.55 1.77
N GLN A 62 6.86 -12.83 2.03
CA GLN A 62 7.73 -13.93 1.61
C GLN A 62 7.85 -14.02 0.09
N GLN A 63 6.76 -13.85 -0.66
CA GLN A 63 6.85 -13.88 -2.13
C GLN A 63 7.58 -12.66 -2.70
N LEU A 64 7.48 -11.49 -2.06
CA LEU A 64 8.27 -10.31 -2.39
C LEU A 64 9.77 -10.56 -2.19
N GLU A 65 10.15 -11.16 -1.05
CA GLU A 65 11.53 -11.53 -0.75
C GLU A 65 12.11 -12.52 -1.78
N TRP A 66 11.30 -13.48 -2.22
CA TRP A 66 11.72 -14.48 -3.19
C TRP A 66 11.73 -13.98 -4.64
N LEU A 67 11.07 -12.85 -4.94
CA LEU A 67 10.90 -12.39 -6.31
C LEU A 67 12.23 -12.14 -7.05
N PRO A 68 13.24 -11.46 -6.46
CA PRO A 68 14.55 -11.27 -7.10
C PRO A 68 15.25 -12.59 -7.41
N LEU A 69 15.11 -13.60 -6.53
CA LEU A 69 15.73 -14.92 -6.68
C LEU A 69 15.12 -15.73 -7.83
N ARG A 70 13.91 -15.38 -8.27
CA ARG A 70 13.23 -16.04 -9.40
C ARG A 70 13.63 -15.46 -10.77
N ALA A 71 14.39 -14.36 -10.81
CA ALA A 71 14.86 -13.70 -12.04
C ALA A 71 13.73 -13.48 -13.08
N ALA A 72 12.58 -12.98 -12.63
CA ALA A 72 11.37 -12.91 -13.43
C ALA A 72 11.45 -11.90 -14.58
N ARG A 73 11.16 -12.33 -15.82
CA ARG A 73 11.02 -11.41 -16.97
C ARG A 73 9.84 -10.44 -16.82
N ARG A 74 8.77 -10.86 -16.13
CA ARG A 74 7.58 -10.04 -15.83
C ARG A 74 7.28 -10.11 -14.32
N PRO A 75 7.97 -9.31 -13.49
CA PRO A 75 7.93 -9.42 -12.03
C PRO A 75 6.53 -9.32 -11.45
N ALA A 76 5.74 -8.31 -11.85
CA ALA A 76 4.37 -8.12 -11.38
C ALA A 76 3.47 -9.33 -11.67
N SER A 77 3.47 -9.85 -12.90
CA SER A 77 2.65 -11.00 -13.28
C SER A 77 3.05 -12.27 -12.53
N LEU A 78 4.36 -12.50 -12.36
CA LEU A 78 4.85 -13.65 -11.60
C LEU A 78 4.47 -13.52 -10.13
N LEU A 79 4.64 -12.35 -9.53
CA LEU A 79 4.36 -12.12 -8.11
C LEU A 79 2.87 -12.33 -7.81
N ILE A 80 1.96 -11.82 -8.65
CA ILE A 80 0.52 -12.07 -8.51
C ILE A 80 0.25 -13.58 -8.51
N ALA A 81 0.76 -14.32 -9.50
CA ALA A 81 0.56 -15.75 -9.58
C ALA A 81 1.16 -16.50 -8.38
N ALA A 82 2.33 -16.06 -7.90
CA ALA A 82 3.00 -16.66 -6.75
C ALA A 82 2.23 -16.45 -5.43
N ILE A 83 1.62 -15.28 -5.23
CA ILE A 83 0.76 -15.00 -4.08
C ILE A 83 -0.53 -15.82 -4.15
N GLU A 84 -1.20 -15.80 -5.31
CA GLU A 84 -2.50 -16.47 -5.50
C GLU A 84 -2.39 -18.00 -5.35
N ASN A 85 -1.25 -18.58 -5.76
CA ASN A 85 -1.02 -20.02 -5.73
C ASN A 85 -0.05 -20.49 -4.64
N ASN A 86 0.40 -19.58 -3.76
CA ASN A 86 1.34 -19.88 -2.67
C ASN A 86 2.58 -20.67 -3.15
N TYR A 87 3.31 -20.13 -4.13
CA TYR A 87 4.47 -20.81 -4.70
C TYR A 87 5.53 -21.13 -3.65
N ASP A 88 6.15 -22.30 -3.80
CA ASP A 88 7.27 -22.75 -2.97
C ASP A 88 8.53 -21.87 -3.12
N PRO A 89 9.46 -21.92 -2.14
CA PRO A 89 10.72 -21.19 -2.20
C PRO A 89 11.51 -21.50 -3.49
N PRO A 90 12.20 -20.50 -4.07
CA PRO A 90 13.07 -20.75 -5.21
C PRO A 90 14.24 -21.65 -4.81
N VAL A 91 14.76 -22.42 -5.76
CA VAL A 91 15.82 -23.42 -5.53
C VAL A 91 17.07 -22.83 -4.85
N TYR A 92 17.34 -21.54 -5.07
CA TYR A 92 18.47 -20.82 -4.52
C TYR A 92 18.15 -19.98 -3.27
N ALA A 93 16.96 -20.10 -2.67
CA ALA A 93 16.62 -19.43 -1.41
C ALA A 93 17.26 -20.06 -0.16
N LYS A 94 18.15 -21.05 -0.33
CA LYS A 94 19.00 -21.53 0.77
C LYS A 94 20.16 -20.56 0.96
N GLY A 95 19.99 -19.60 1.87
CA GLY A 95 21.03 -18.68 2.36
C GLY A 95 20.78 -18.36 3.82
#